data_AF-A0A4Y7RQX7-F1
#
_entry.id   AF-A0A4Y7RQX7-F1
#
_cell.length_a   1.000
_cell.length_b   1.000
_cell.length_c   1.000
_cell.angle_alpha   90.00
_cell.angle_beta   90.00
_cell.angle_gamma   90.00
#
_symmetry.space_group_name_H-M   'P 1'
#
loop_
_entity.id
_entity.type
_entity.pdbx_description
1 polymer ?
#
loop_
_entity_poly.entity_id
_entity_poly.type
_entity_poly.pdbx_seq_one_letter_code
_entity_poly.pdbx_strand_id
1 'polypeptide(L)'
;MLFSKFVALSVTLGLSSVWAAPPLQNRGCATLRPDAVVLSAEKSFRARKVVPSENQRTAQPPIKVEISLRVSMITGPISFPLQVYWHVITEGALGNVSDTQIADQISVINAAYASTGLVYELAETQRIDNSTLFHKVGPENVYQDQMKTALRKGGAYDLNIYSVAFDDDENYGLLGYATFPWEYEALPGDDGVVIHYDSIPGGSFYPYNLGHTLTHEIGHWVGLWHTFQGGCGSVGDSVDDTPAESSPAYGCPVGRDSCRNLPGLDPIQNYMDYSDDACMEEFTPGQTERLTTAIATYQRSFLARKAVTPSAHRKRQTKAPIKVYFHVISKDGTPRGGNVSDSVIETQVRTLNAPYYTTGLTFELAGIDRTVNATLFTKAGPGSVWQTEMKAALRTGSVSDLNVYSVGFEDEDLKNITGYATYPWEYEVNPQDDGVVLNYLTLPGGSFIGHNFGHYPHSRGWSTGSASGIHSKAGAKVLETVWPILLRRQAPA
;
A
#
# COMPACT_ATOMS: atom_id res chain seq x y z
N MET A 1 35.37 5.45 -75.68
CA MET A 1 36.45 4.65 -75.09
C MET A 1 36.34 4.76 -73.57
N LEU A 2 36.47 3.62 -72.89
CA LEU A 2 36.02 3.31 -71.53
C LEU A 2 36.48 4.31 -70.45
N PHE A 3 35.59 4.64 -69.51
CA PHE A 3 35.95 5.07 -68.16
C PHE A 3 35.40 4.05 -67.15
N SER A 4 36.31 3.49 -66.37
CA SER A 4 36.10 2.41 -65.40
C SER A 4 35.42 2.94 -64.13
N LYS A 5 34.40 2.25 -63.62
CA LYS A 5 33.86 2.43 -62.25
C LYS A 5 33.87 1.09 -61.52
N PHE A 6 34.60 1.06 -60.41
CA PHE A 6 34.59 -0.02 -59.43
C PHE A 6 33.24 -0.06 -58.70
N VAL A 7 32.65 -1.25 -58.57
CA VAL A 7 31.56 -1.55 -57.64
C VAL A 7 32.16 -2.39 -56.52
N ALA A 8 32.20 -1.84 -55.31
CA ALA A 8 32.47 -2.59 -54.09
C ALA A 8 31.12 -2.90 -53.43
N LEU A 9 30.84 -4.19 -53.26
CA LEU A 9 29.64 -4.72 -52.61
C LEU A 9 29.85 -4.65 -51.09
N SER A 10 29.15 -3.75 -50.40
CA SER A 10 29.14 -3.68 -48.93
C SER A 10 27.96 -4.51 -48.40
N VAL A 11 28.26 -5.67 -47.82
CA VAL A 11 27.30 -6.44 -47.03
C VAL A 11 27.25 -5.80 -45.64
N THR A 12 26.20 -5.04 -45.35
CA THR A 12 25.89 -4.59 -43.99
C THR A 12 25.16 -5.70 -43.24
N LEU A 13 25.90 -6.43 -42.40
CA LEU A 13 25.33 -7.23 -41.32
C LEU A 13 24.70 -6.28 -40.30
N GLY A 14 23.37 -6.20 -40.29
CA GLY A 14 22.62 -5.57 -39.22
C GLY A 14 22.72 -6.42 -37.96
N LEU A 15 23.64 -6.08 -37.07
CA LEU A 15 23.63 -6.55 -35.70
C LEU A 15 22.49 -5.81 -34.97
N SER A 16 21.30 -6.39 -35.00
CA SER A 16 20.27 -6.08 -34.01
C SER A 16 20.79 -6.54 -32.65
N SER A 17 21.37 -5.62 -31.90
CA SER A 17 21.68 -5.85 -30.49
C SER A 17 20.35 -5.96 -29.73
N VAL A 18 19.83 -7.19 -29.65
CA VAL A 18 18.90 -7.56 -28.59
C VAL A 18 19.71 -7.42 -27.32
N TRP A 19 19.50 -6.32 -26.60
CA TRP A 19 19.98 -6.20 -25.23
C TRP A 19 19.21 -7.24 -24.43
N ALA A 20 19.78 -8.43 -24.28
CA ALA A 20 19.34 -9.35 -23.25
C ALA A 20 19.57 -8.63 -21.92
N ALA A 21 18.48 -8.24 -21.26
CA ALA A 21 18.52 -7.77 -19.90
C ALA A 21 19.30 -8.80 -19.06
N PRO A 22 20.22 -8.37 -18.18
CA PRO A 22 20.94 -9.30 -17.32
C PRO A 22 19.94 -10.17 -16.54
N PRO A 23 20.22 -11.46 -16.34
CA PRO A 23 19.35 -12.32 -15.55
C PRO A 23 19.28 -11.75 -14.12
N LEU A 24 18.14 -11.18 -13.77
CA LEU A 24 17.86 -10.74 -12.41
C LEU A 24 17.63 -11.98 -11.55
N GLN A 25 18.61 -12.33 -10.71
CA GLN A 25 18.38 -13.20 -9.57
C GLN A 25 17.53 -12.43 -8.55
N ASN A 26 16.48 -13.07 -8.02
CA ASN A 26 15.59 -12.58 -6.95
C ASN A 26 14.58 -11.51 -7.38
N ARG A 27 13.62 -11.89 -8.24
CA ARG A 27 12.40 -11.10 -8.49
C ARG A 27 11.38 -11.35 -7.38
N GLY A 28 10.53 -10.38 -7.07
CA GLY A 28 9.57 -10.52 -5.98
C GLY A 28 8.34 -9.64 -6.12
N CYS A 29 7.52 -9.66 -5.08
CA CYS A 29 6.34 -8.82 -4.88
C CYS A 29 6.66 -7.62 -3.96
N ALA A 30 5.90 -6.53 -4.08
CA ALA A 30 6.03 -5.33 -3.24
C ALA A 30 5.04 -5.28 -2.06
N THR A 31 4.24 -6.32 -1.85
CA THR A 31 3.19 -6.38 -0.80
C THR A 31 3.75 -6.73 0.59
N LEU A 32 5.08 -6.78 0.76
CA LEU A 32 5.73 -7.05 2.04
C LEU A 32 5.55 -5.87 2.99
N ARG A 33 4.98 -6.12 4.19
CA ARG A 33 4.72 -5.07 5.19
C ARG A 33 5.61 -5.23 6.43
N PRO A 34 6.04 -4.13 7.09
CA PRO A 34 6.74 -4.23 8.37
C PRO A 34 5.86 -4.88 9.46
N ASP A 35 6.47 -5.59 10.41
CA ASP A 35 5.75 -6.30 11.50
C ASP A 35 4.74 -5.43 12.26
N ALA A 36 5.02 -4.13 12.44
CA ALA A 36 4.10 -3.22 13.10
C ALA A 36 2.79 -3.02 12.32
N VAL A 37 2.85 -3.04 10.99
CA VAL A 37 1.68 -2.96 10.10
C VAL A 37 0.91 -4.27 10.16
N VAL A 38 1.61 -5.42 10.10
CA VAL A 38 1.02 -6.75 10.24
C VAL A 38 0.26 -6.85 11.56
N LEU A 39 0.90 -6.55 12.69
CA LEU A 39 0.27 -6.60 14.02
C LEU A 39 -0.95 -5.68 14.14
N SER A 40 -0.90 -4.49 13.52
CA SER A 40 -2.02 -3.56 13.51
C SER A 40 -3.19 -4.10 12.67
N ALA A 41 -2.90 -4.64 11.49
CA ALA A 41 -3.87 -5.27 10.61
C ALA A 41 -4.52 -6.49 11.28
N GLU A 42 -3.72 -7.37 11.90
CA GLU A 42 -4.21 -8.54 12.63
C GLU A 42 -5.10 -8.18 13.82
N LYS A 43 -4.70 -7.17 14.60
CA LYS A 43 -5.55 -6.67 15.69
C LYS A 43 -6.90 -6.19 15.16
N SER A 44 -6.90 -5.48 14.04
CA SER A 44 -8.10 -4.95 13.42
C SER A 44 -8.95 -6.05 12.77
N PHE A 45 -8.33 -7.05 12.17
CA PHE A 45 -9.00 -8.23 11.64
C PHE A 45 -9.67 -9.05 12.74
N ARG A 46 -8.95 -9.37 13.83
CA ARG A 46 -9.50 -10.07 14.99
C ARG A 46 -10.68 -9.33 15.64
N ALA A 47 -10.63 -8.00 15.70
CA ALA A 47 -11.72 -7.18 16.23
C ALA A 47 -12.99 -7.19 15.36
N ARG A 48 -12.86 -7.50 14.07
CA ARG A 48 -13.96 -7.47 13.08
C ARG A 48 -14.36 -8.87 12.59
N LYS A 49 -13.56 -9.90 12.91
CA LYS A 49 -13.71 -11.29 12.44
C LYS A 49 -15.16 -11.73 12.56
N VAL A 50 -15.78 -11.99 11.41
CA VAL A 50 -17.13 -12.55 11.38
C VAL A 50 -17.00 -14.04 11.63
N VAL A 51 -17.45 -14.50 12.80
CA VAL A 51 -17.55 -15.93 13.09
C VAL A 51 -18.87 -16.43 12.51
N PRO A 52 -18.88 -17.44 11.61
CA PRO A 52 -20.11 -18.10 11.22
C PRO A 52 -20.81 -18.64 12.48
N SER A 53 -22.04 -18.20 12.75
CA SER A 53 -22.74 -18.62 13.97
C SER A 53 -23.11 -20.10 13.87
N GLU A 54 -22.40 -20.95 14.60
CA GLU A 54 -22.86 -22.28 14.97
C GLU A 54 -24.08 -22.10 15.90
N ASN A 55 -25.24 -22.64 15.51
CA ASN A 55 -26.48 -22.72 16.29
C ASN A 55 -27.26 -21.42 16.59
N GLN A 56 -28.13 -21.02 15.65
CA GLN A 56 -29.45 -20.45 15.99
C GLN A 56 -30.58 -21.20 15.26
N ARG A 57 -30.71 -22.50 15.57
CA ARG A 57 -32.03 -23.16 15.56
C ARG A 57 -32.56 -23.11 16.99
N THR A 58 -33.45 -22.17 17.29
CA THR A 58 -34.64 -22.31 18.15
C THR A 58 -35.08 -20.98 18.76
N ALA A 59 -36.40 -20.79 18.78
CA ALA A 59 -37.21 -19.86 19.56
C ALA A 59 -37.21 -18.37 19.20
N GLN A 60 -38.21 -17.98 18.40
CA GLN A 60 -38.73 -16.61 18.33
C GLN A 60 -40.23 -16.66 18.69
N PRO A 61 -40.76 -15.84 19.63
CA PRO A 61 -42.15 -15.41 19.60
C PRO A 61 -42.26 -14.04 18.91
N PRO A 62 -43.43 -13.69 18.35
CA PRO A 62 -43.52 -12.79 17.22
C PRO A 62 -43.64 -11.33 17.65
N ILE A 63 -42.79 -10.46 17.10
CA ILE A 63 -43.13 -9.04 16.96
C ILE A 63 -43.55 -8.84 15.51
N LYS A 64 -44.86 -8.63 15.31
CA LYS A 64 -45.44 -8.22 14.03
C LYS A 64 -45.02 -6.78 13.73
N VAL A 65 -44.12 -6.60 12.78
CA VAL A 65 -44.07 -5.39 11.94
C VAL A 65 -43.83 -5.85 10.51
N GLU A 66 -44.88 -5.79 9.69
CA GLU A 66 -44.79 -5.95 8.24
C GLU A 66 -44.03 -4.76 7.65
N ILE A 67 -42.77 -4.97 7.29
CA ILE A 67 -42.11 -4.20 6.25
C ILE A 67 -41.51 -5.21 5.27
N SER A 68 -42.18 -5.33 4.13
CA SER A 68 -41.78 -6.17 3.00
C SER A 68 -40.52 -5.59 2.35
N LEU A 69 -39.35 -6.05 2.77
CA LEU A 69 -38.10 -5.95 2.03
C LEU A 69 -37.31 -7.22 2.30
N ARG A 70 -37.12 -8.02 1.25
CA ARG A 70 -36.41 -9.30 1.26
C ARG A 70 -34.94 -9.11 1.66
N VAL A 71 -34.66 -8.95 2.94
CA VAL A 71 -33.34 -9.22 3.53
C VAL A 71 -33.43 -10.59 4.18
N SER A 72 -33.50 -11.62 3.32
CA SER A 72 -33.31 -12.98 3.77
C SER A 72 -31.83 -13.13 4.11
N MET A 73 -31.59 -13.51 5.36
CA MET A 73 -30.31 -13.75 6.01
C MET A 73 -29.21 -14.29 5.07
N ILE A 74 -28.15 -13.50 4.84
CA ILE A 74 -26.87 -14.02 4.32
C ILE A 74 -26.09 -14.53 5.53
N THR A 75 -26.42 -15.74 5.94
CA THR A 75 -25.65 -16.56 6.90
C THR A 75 -25.11 -17.83 6.22
N GLY A 76 -25.00 -17.82 4.89
CA GLY A 76 -24.40 -18.89 4.10
C GLY A 76 -23.14 -18.41 3.36
N PRO A 77 -22.27 -19.34 2.90
CA PRO A 77 -21.07 -19.02 2.15
C PRO A 77 -21.42 -18.26 0.86
N ILE A 78 -20.50 -17.40 0.42
CA ILE A 78 -20.60 -16.61 -0.81
C ILE A 78 -20.81 -17.58 -1.97
N SER A 79 -22.02 -17.63 -2.53
CA SER A 79 -22.41 -18.61 -3.56
C SER A 79 -22.42 -18.03 -4.97
N PHE A 80 -21.70 -16.94 -5.21
CA PHE A 80 -21.56 -16.33 -6.55
C PHE A 80 -20.07 -16.14 -6.85
N PRO A 81 -19.65 -16.36 -8.11
CA PRO A 81 -18.29 -16.11 -8.52
C PRO A 81 -17.92 -14.64 -8.29
N LEU A 82 -16.66 -14.39 -7.93
CA LEU A 82 -16.07 -13.07 -7.85
C LEU A 82 -15.83 -12.58 -9.28
N GLN A 83 -16.44 -11.45 -9.63
CA GLN A 83 -16.28 -10.88 -10.96
C GLN A 83 -14.87 -10.28 -11.12
N VAL A 84 -14.24 -10.58 -12.25
CA VAL A 84 -12.91 -10.09 -12.60
C VAL A 84 -13.00 -9.07 -13.73
N TYR A 85 -12.44 -7.89 -13.50
CA TYR A 85 -12.23 -6.86 -14.52
C TYR A 85 -10.75 -6.79 -14.83
N TRP A 86 -10.39 -7.10 -16.08
CA TRP A 86 -9.00 -7.10 -16.51
C TRP A 86 -8.69 -5.85 -17.33
N HIS A 87 -7.72 -5.05 -16.88
CA HIS A 87 -7.23 -3.85 -17.55
C HIS A 87 -5.86 -4.11 -18.16
N VAL A 88 -5.83 -4.34 -19.48
CA VAL A 88 -4.60 -4.53 -20.25
C VAL A 88 -4.02 -3.15 -20.60
N ILE A 89 -2.95 -2.74 -19.93
CA ILE A 89 -2.24 -1.49 -20.23
C ILE A 89 -1.12 -1.81 -21.22
N THR A 90 -0.97 -1.01 -22.28
CA THR A 90 -0.03 -1.30 -23.37
C THR A 90 0.79 -0.08 -23.79
N GLU A 91 1.91 -0.33 -24.45
CA GLU A 91 2.55 0.59 -25.39
C GLU A 91 2.48 -0.02 -26.80
N GLY A 92 1.51 0.43 -27.60
CA GLY A 92 1.25 -0.15 -28.91
C GLY A 92 0.98 -1.65 -28.83
N ALA A 93 1.88 -2.46 -29.42
CA ALA A 93 1.76 -3.93 -29.35
C ALA A 93 2.39 -4.54 -28.08
N LEU A 94 3.26 -3.81 -27.38
CA LEU A 94 3.92 -4.26 -26.17
C LEU A 94 2.91 -4.27 -25.01
N GLY A 95 2.93 -5.31 -24.18
CA GLY A 95 1.96 -5.47 -23.09
C GLY A 95 0.59 -6.00 -23.52
N ASN A 96 0.35 -6.19 -24.82
CA ASN A 96 -0.96 -6.57 -25.35
C ASN A 96 -1.25 -8.07 -25.14
N VAL A 97 -1.51 -8.45 -23.89
CA VAL A 97 -1.89 -9.81 -23.48
C VAL A 97 -3.14 -10.27 -24.26
N SER A 98 -3.08 -11.44 -24.88
CA SER A 98 -4.19 -11.98 -25.67
C SER A 98 -5.36 -12.47 -24.80
N ASP A 99 -6.57 -12.51 -25.38
CA ASP A 99 -7.76 -13.04 -24.68
C ASP A 99 -7.56 -14.51 -24.25
N THR A 100 -6.80 -15.29 -25.03
CA THR A 100 -6.43 -16.66 -24.68
C THR A 100 -5.56 -16.70 -23.42
N GLN A 101 -4.52 -15.86 -23.33
CA GLN A 101 -3.69 -15.79 -22.12
C GLN A 101 -4.49 -15.35 -20.89
N ILE A 102 -5.44 -14.41 -21.05
CA ILE A 102 -6.35 -14.02 -19.97
C ILE A 102 -7.21 -15.22 -19.55
N ALA A 103 -7.81 -15.95 -20.49
CA ALA A 103 -8.64 -17.12 -20.19
C ALA A 103 -7.84 -18.25 -19.52
N ASP A 104 -6.61 -18.49 -19.98
CA ASP A 104 -5.70 -19.47 -19.39
C ASP A 104 -5.33 -19.05 -17.96
N GLN A 105 -5.06 -17.77 -17.73
CA GLN A 105 -4.79 -17.25 -16.40
C GLN A 105 -5.99 -17.36 -15.46
N ILE A 106 -7.21 -17.09 -15.93
CA ILE A 106 -8.45 -17.31 -15.16
C ILE A 106 -8.60 -18.79 -14.80
N SER A 107 -8.16 -19.70 -15.67
CA SER A 107 -8.15 -21.14 -15.38
C SER A 107 -7.12 -21.51 -14.31
N VAL A 108 -5.91 -20.93 -14.37
CA VAL A 108 -4.85 -21.13 -13.36
C VAL A 108 -5.32 -20.67 -11.97
N ILE A 109 -5.89 -19.46 -11.85
CA ILE A 109 -6.36 -18.98 -10.54
C ILE A 109 -7.51 -19.85 -10.03
N ASN A 110 -8.47 -20.26 -10.87
CA ASN A 110 -9.56 -21.12 -10.41
C ASN A 110 -9.08 -22.51 -9.99
N ALA A 111 -8.02 -23.03 -10.61
CA ALA A 111 -7.39 -24.28 -10.19
C ALA A 111 -6.69 -24.12 -8.83
N ALA A 112 -5.89 -23.06 -8.65
CA ALA A 112 -5.17 -22.80 -7.40
C ALA A 112 -6.11 -22.55 -6.21
N TYR A 113 -7.24 -21.87 -6.44
CA TYR A 113 -8.23 -21.56 -5.41
C TYR A 113 -9.31 -22.62 -5.23
N ALA A 114 -9.27 -23.73 -5.98
CA ALA A 114 -10.33 -24.74 -5.96
C ALA A 114 -10.63 -25.31 -4.56
N SER A 115 -9.61 -25.48 -3.72
CA SER A 115 -9.74 -25.96 -2.33
C SER A 115 -10.40 -24.94 -1.39
N THR A 116 -10.45 -23.66 -1.79
CA THR A 116 -10.94 -22.56 -0.97
C THR A 116 -12.43 -22.30 -1.11
N GLY A 117 -13.03 -22.80 -2.20
CA GLY A 117 -14.40 -22.50 -2.59
C GLY A 117 -14.60 -21.13 -3.25
N LEU A 118 -13.54 -20.32 -3.41
CA LEU A 118 -13.58 -19.13 -4.24
C LEU A 118 -13.56 -19.50 -5.73
N VAL A 119 -14.39 -18.83 -6.51
CA VAL A 119 -14.47 -18.98 -7.96
C VAL A 119 -14.40 -17.59 -8.58
N TYR A 120 -13.60 -17.43 -9.62
CA TYR A 120 -13.37 -16.17 -10.33
C TYR A 120 -13.94 -16.26 -11.74
N GLU A 121 -14.75 -15.28 -12.13
CA GLU A 121 -15.37 -15.21 -13.45
C GLU A 121 -15.00 -13.90 -14.15
N LEU A 122 -14.44 -13.98 -15.37
CA LEU A 122 -14.11 -12.81 -16.16
C LEU A 122 -15.38 -12.06 -16.57
N ALA A 123 -15.54 -10.85 -16.04
CA ALA A 123 -16.65 -9.97 -16.36
C ALA A 123 -16.38 -9.11 -17.60
N GLU A 124 -15.18 -8.55 -17.69
CA GLU A 124 -14.78 -7.65 -18.77
C GLU A 124 -13.26 -7.60 -18.94
N THR A 125 -12.82 -7.45 -20.18
CA THR A 125 -11.46 -7.04 -20.53
C THR A 125 -11.49 -5.65 -21.15
N GLN A 126 -10.76 -4.72 -20.56
CA GLN A 126 -10.53 -3.38 -21.08
C GLN A 126 -9.07 -3.28 -21.58
N ARG A 127 -8.85 -2.71 -22.76
CA ARG A 127 -7.51 -2.49 -23.33
C ARG A 127 -7.22 -0.99 -23.41
N ILE A 128 -6.10 -0.56 -22.86
CA ILE A 128 -5.72 0.84 -22.68
C ILE A 128 -4.31 1.04 -23.24
N ASP A 129 -4.22 1.72 -24.38
CA ASP A 129 -2.93 2.09 -24.97
C ASP A 129 -2.42 3.39 -24.32
N ASN A 130 -1.52 3.24 -23.36
CA ASN A 130 -0.96 4.34 -22.58
C ASN A 130 0.45 3.98 -22.10
N SER A 131 1.45 4.32 -22.91
CA SER A 131 2.87 4.09 -22.63
C SER A 131 3.30 4.60 -21.25
N THR A 132 2.82 5.78 -20.82
CA THR A 132 3.17 6.32 -19.49
C THR A 132 2.67 5.42 -18.36
N LEU A 133 1.40 5.00 -18.38
CA LEU A 133 0.88 4.10 -17.35
C LEU A 133 1.54 2.71 -17.44
N PHE A 134 1.81 2.24 -18.65
CA PHE A 134 2.44 0.94 -18.87
C PHE A 134 3.82 0.83 -18.22
N HIS A 135 4.63 1.89 -18.30
CA HIS A 135 6.01 1.90 -17.80
C HIS A 135 6.19 2.48 -16.39
N LYS A 136 5.29 3.38 -15.95
CA LYS A 136 5.48 4.16 -14.72
C LYS A 136 4.60 3.77 -13.54
N VAL A 137 3.63 2.89 -13.73
CA VAL A 137 2.81 2.38 -12.61
C VAL A 137 3.68 1.55 -11.67
N GLY A 138 3.59 1.88 -10.38
CA GLY A 138 4.29 1.20 -9.30
C GLY A 138 3.56 1.39 -7.96
N PRO A 139 3.95 0.64 -6.91
CA PRO A 139 3.29 0.70 -5.62
C PRO A 139 3.28 2.11 -5.04
N GLU A 140 2.10 2.56 -4.58
CA GLU A 140 1.91 3.81 -3.83
C GLU A 140 2.35 5.09 -4.58
N ASN A 141 2.45 5.05 -5.91
CA ASN A 141 2.83 6.19 -6.75
C ASN A 141 1.64 6.85 -7.47
N VAL A 142 1.87 8.05 -8.00
CA VAL A 142 0.83 8.85 -8.67
C VAL A 142 0.22 8.17 -9.90
N TYR A 143 1.00 7.35 -10.62
CA TYR A 143 0.54 6.67 -11.83
C TYR A 143 -0.43 5.54 -11.50
N GLN A 144 -0.20 4.81 -10.40
CA GLN A 144 -1.17 3.86 -9.87
C GLN A 144 -2.51 4.55 -9.60
N ASP A 145 -2.50 5.72 -8.95
CA ASP A 145 -3.75 6.40 -8.59
C ASP A 145 -4.51 6.85 -9.82
N GLN A 146 -3.80 7.43 -10.80
CA GLN A 146 -4.38 7.83 -12.07
C GLN A 146 -5.02 6.63 -12.77
N MET A 147 -4.29 5.51 -12.83
CA MET A 147 -4.77 4.27 -13.44
C MET A 147 -5.99 3.72 -12.71
N LYS A 148 -5.89 3.45 -11.40
CA LYS A 148 -6.96 2.81 -10.62
C LYS A 148 -8.18 3.73 -10.49
N THR A 149 -8.00 5.04 -10.34
CA THR A 149 -9.12 6.00 -10.32
C THR A 149 -9.87 6.03 -11.64
N ALA A 150 -9.17 5.97 -12.77
CA ALA A 150 -9.79 6.06 -14.09
C ALA A 150 -10.45 4.74 -14.53
N LEU A 151 -9.88 3.61 -14.14
CA LEU A 151 -10.20 2.32 -14.75
C LEU A 151 -10.98 1.38 -13.84
N ARG A 152 -10.86 1.49 -12.51
CA ARG A 152 -11.49 0.56 -11.57
C ARG A 152 -12.98 0.42 -11.82
N LYS A 153 -13.46 -0.82 -11.83
CA LYS A 153 -14.86 -1.21 -12.00
C LYS A 153 -15.38 -2.02 -10.83
N GLY A 154 -16.71 -2.02 -10.71
CA GLY A 154 -17.40 -2.75 -9.66
C GLY A 154 -17.27 -2.12 -8.27
N GLY A 155 -17.54 -2.92 -7.24
CA GLY A 155 -17.40 -2.58 -5.84
C GLY A 155 -16.37 -3.46 -5.13
N ALA A 156 -16.53 -3.63 -3.82
CA ALA A 156 -15.56 -4.35 -2.98
C ALA A 156 -15.52 -5.87 -3.20
N TYR A 157 -16.36 -6.40 -4.10
CA TYR A 157 -16.47 -7.83 -4.43
C TYR A 157 -15.90 -8.14 -5.82
N ASP A 158 -15.44 -7.10 -6.52
CA ASP A 158 -15.04 -7.17 -7.91
C ASP A 158 -13.51 -7.01 -7.97
N LEU A 159 -12.84 -8.06 -8.42
CA LEU A 159 -11.38 -8.09 -8.54
C LEU A 159 -10.97 -7.31 -9.79
N ASN A 160 -10.20 -6.25 -9.60
CA ASN A 160 -9.61 -5.47 -10.69
C ASN A 160 -8.14 -5.86 -10.86
N ILE A 161 -7.77 -6.29 -12.06
CA ILE A 161 -6.41 -6.73 -12.41
C ILE A 161 -5.84 -5.78 -13.45
N TYR A 162 -4.61 -5.29 -13.25
CA TYR A 162 -3.92 -4.39 -14.17
C TYR A 162 -2.60 -5.03 -14.63
N SER A 163 -2.39 -5.16 -15.94
CA SER A 163 -1.13 -5.70 -16.48
C SER A 163 -0.25 -4.58 -17.03
N VAL A 164 0.98 -4.45 -16.51
CA VAL A 164 1.96 -3.37 -16.80
C VAL A 164 3.39 -3.93 -16.96
N ALA A 165 4.40 -3.08 -17.22
CA ALA A 165 5.77 -3.50 -17.54
C ALA A 165 6.78 -3.54 -16.37
N PHE A 166 6.60 -2.74 -15.31
CA PHE A 166 7.58 -2.63 -14.21
C PHE A 166 9.06 -2.55 -14.64
N ASP A 167 9.34 -1.74 -15.65
CA ASP A 167 10.65 -1.65 -16.29
C ASP A 167 11.35 -0.29 -16.09
N ASP A 168 10.80 0.58 -15.23
CA ASP A 168 11.49 1.77 -14.78
C ASP A 168 12.45 1.49 -13.62
N ASP A 169 13.36 2.44 -13.38
CA ASP A 169 14.44 2.29 -12.37
C ASP A 169 13.91 2.04 -10.95
N GLU A 170 12.67 2.43 -10.64
CA GLU A 170 12.06 2.31 -9.31
C GLU A 170 11.34 0.97 -9.11
N ASN A 171 10.82 0.36 -10.19
CA ASN A 171 10.02 -0.86 -10.15
C ASN A 171 10.70 -2.07 -10.79
N TYR A 172 11.92 -1.90 -11.34
CA TYR A 172 12.66 -2.97 -12.00
C TYR A 172 12.86 -4.19 -11.09
N GLY A 173 12.34 -5.34 -11.53
CA GLY A 173 12.41 -6.61 -10.79
C GLY A 173 11.13 -7.00 -10.04
N LEU A 174 10.12 -6.12 -10.02
CA LEU A 174 8.79 -6.42 -9.49
C LEU A 174 8.00 -7.35 -10.42
N LEU A 175 7.28 -8.31 -9.84
CA LEU A 175 6.33 -9.18 -10.56
C LEU A 175 4.88 -8.77 -10.35
N GLY A 176 4.56 -8.23 -9.19
CA GLY A 176 3.20 -7.81 -8.86
C GLY A 176 3.11 -7.16 -7.48
N TYR A 177 1.93 -6.59 -7.22
CA TYR A 177 1.52 -6.14 -5.91
C TYR A 177 -0.01 -6.09 -5.80
N ALA A 178 -0.49 -6.11 -4.55
CA ALA A 178 -1.91 -6.08 -4.24
C ALA A 178 -2.24 -5.09 -3.12
N THR A 179 -3.51 -4.72 -3.05
CA THR A 179 -4.08 -3.99 -1.91
C THR A 179 -4.83 -4.96 -1.00
N PHE A 180 -4.56 -4.90 0.29
CA PHE A 180 -5.17 -5.81 1.27
C PHE A 180 -6.64 -5.47 1.54
N PRO A 181 -7.46 -6.44 1.96
CA PRO A 181 -8.90 -6.24 2.09
C PRO A 181 -9.30 -5.24 3.20
N TRP A 182 -8.43 -5.05 4.21
CA TRP A 182 -8.65 -4.04 5.26
C TRP A 182 -8.32 -2.61 4.84
N GLU A 183 -7.54 -2.43 3.78
CA GLU A 183 -7.17 -1.11 3.25
C GLU A 183 -8.33 -0.50 2.47
N TYR A 184 -9.19 -1.33 1.88
CA TYR A 184 -10.37 -0.92 1.12
C TYR A 184 -11.26 0.09 1.86
N GLU A 185 -11.45 -0.07 3.18
CA GLU A 185 -12.32 0.83 3.94
C GLU A 185 -11.83 2.29 3.92
N ALA A 186 -10.51 2.48 3.95
CA ALA A 186 -9.85 3.77 3.93
C ALA A 186 -9.56 4.26 2.50
N LEU A 187 -9.18 3.35 1.60
CA LEU A 187 -8.70 3.64 0.25
C LEU A 187 -9.42 2.74 -0.79
N PRO A 188 -10.75 2.88 -0.98
CA PRO A 188 -11.49 2.02 -1.89
C PRO A 188 -11.09 2.18 -3.36
N GLY A 189 -10.44 3.30 -3.72
CA GLY A 189 -9.91 3.56 -5.05
C GLY A 189 -8.59 2.81 -5.33
N ASP A 190 -7.85 2.42 -4.29
CA ASP A 190 -6.57 1.72 -4.44
C ASP A 190 -6.76 0.21 -4.62
N ASP A 191 -7.96 -0.32 -4.38
CA ASP A 191 -8.24 -1.76 -4.42
C ASP A 191 -7.95 -2.41 -5.79
N GLY A 192 -7.42 -3.63 -5.74
CA GLY A 192 -7.08 -4.45 -6.90
C GLY A 192 -5.65 -4.97 -6.87
N VAL A 193 -5.28 -5.65 -7.95
CA VAL A 193 -4.00 -6.33 -8.15
C VAL A 193 -3.32 -5.80 -9.41
N VAL A 194 -2.03 -5.51 -9.35
CA VAL A 194 -1.22 -5.09 -10.50
C VAL A 194 -0.12 -6.13 -10.72
N ILE A 195 0.05 -6.61 -11.95
CA ILE A 195 1.02 -7.64 -12.31
C ILE A 195 1.85 -7.24 -13.53
N HIS A 196 3.02 -7.85 -13.64
CA HIS A 196 3.79 -7.80 -14.87
C HIS A 196 3.03 -8.54 -15.98
N TYR A 197 2.90 -7.94 -17.17
CA TYR A 197 2.09 -8.50 -18.25
C TYR A 197 2.58 -9.86 -18.76
N ASP A 198 3.88 -10.14 -18.65
CA ASP A 198 4.50 -11.40 -19.09
C ASP A 198 4.58 -12.49 -18.00
N SER A 199 4.12 -12.26 -16.76
CA SER A 199 4.17 -13.27 -15.68
C SER A 199 2.96 -14.22 -15.64
N ILE A 200 2.29 -14.36 -16.78
CA ILE A 200 1.07 -15.14 -17.00
C ILE A 200 1.34 -16.33 -17.93
N PRO A 201 0.44 -17.32 -18.06
CA PRO A 201 0.58 -18.43 -19.00
C PRO A 201 0.92 -17.95 -20.42
N GLY A 202 1.96 -18.56 -21.00
CA GLY A 202 2.44 -18.22 -22.34
C GLY A 202 3.26 -16.93 -22.44
N GLY A 203 3.48 -16.23 -21.32
CA GLY A 203 4.37 -15.07 -21.24
C GLY A 203 5.86 -15.45 -21.28
N SER A 204 6.71 -14.45 -21.48
CA SER A 204 8.16 -14.65 -21.67
C SER A 204 8.97 -14.65 -20.36
N PHE A 205 8.36 -14.30 -19.23
CA PHE A 205 9.02 -14.12 -17.93
C PHE A 205 9.27 -15.43 -17.18
N TYR A 206 9.93 -16.38 -17.82
CA TYR A 206 10.46 -17.57 -17.15
C TYR A 206 11.42 -17.17 -16.01
N PRO A 207 11.35 -17.78 -14.81
CA PRO A 207 10.52 -18.94 -14.43
C PRO A 207 9.13 -18.61 -13.85
N TYR A 208 8.65 -17.37 -13.99
CA TYR A 208 7.41 -16.85 -13.41
C TYR A 208 6.28 -16.68 -14.44
N ASN A 209 6.19 -17.58 -15.42
CA ASN A 209 5.28 -17.46 -16.57
C ASN A 209 4.21 -18.57 -16.63
N LEU A 210 3.87 -19.18 -15.50
CA LEU A 210 2.76 -20.14 -15.39
C LEU A 210 1.53 -19.52 -14.71
N GLY A 211 1.63 -18.26 -14.28
CA GLY A 211 0.52 -17.49 -13.73
C GLY A 211 0.42 -17.50 -12.21
N HIS A 212 1.42 -18.03 -11.50
CA HIS A 212 1.38 -18.07 -10.04
C HIS A 212 1.73 -16.73 -9.38
N THR A 213 2.34 -15.79 -10.12
CA THR A 213 2.42 -14.39 -9.68
C THR A 213 1.03 -13.82 -9.37
N LEU A 214 0.06 -13.96 -10.28
CA LEU A 214 -1.29 -13.45 -10.04
C LEU A 214 -2.01 -14.23 -8.93
N THR A 215 -1.79 -15.54 -8.84
CA THR A 215 -2.30 -16.36 -7.72
C THR A 215 -1.80 -15.82 -6.38
N HIS A 216 -0.51 -15.51 -6.27
CA HIS A 216 0.13 -14.92 -5.09
C HIS A 216 -0.48 -13.56 -4.72
N GLU A 217 -0.60 -12.65 -5.69
CA GLU A 217 -1.16 -11.32 -5.43
C GLU A 217 -2.63 -11.35 -5.05
N ILE A 218 -3.42 -12.25 -5.64
CA ILE A 218 -4.80 -12.47 -5.21
C ILE A 218 -4.81 -12.96 -3.76
N GLY A 219 -3.83 -13.76 -3.34
CA GLY A 219 -3.64 -14.22 -1.96
C GLY A 219 -3.59 -13.06 -0.98
N HIS A 220 -2.81 -12.03 -1.29
CA HIS A 220 -2.79 -10.78 -0.53
C HIS A 220 -4.12 -10.02 -0.59
N TRP A 221 -4.72 -9.90 -1.77
CA TRP A 221 -6.02 -9.24 -1.94
C TRP A 221 -7.13 -9.89 -1.10
N VAL A 222 -7.04 -11.20 -0.87
CA VAL A 222 -7.94 -11.96 0.01
C VAL A 222 -7.46 -12.08 1.46
N GLY A 223 -6.33 -11.46 1.83
CA GLY A 223 -5.90 -11.27 3.22
C GLY A 223 -4.81 -12.22 3.73
N LEU A 224 -4.08 -12.91 2.86
CA LEU A 224 -2.93 -13.73 3.22
C LEU A 224 -1.64 -12.91 3.26
N TRP A 225 -0.80 -13.18 4.26
CA TRP A 225 0.56 -12.65 4.31
C TRP A 225 1.52 -13.59 3.57
N HIS A 226 2.73 -13.11 3.28
CA HIS A 226 3.82 -13.99 2.86
C HIS A 226 4.11 -15.04 3.93
N THR A 227 4.48 -16.26 3.55
CA THR A 227 4.85 -17.33 4.50
C THR A 227 6.06 -16.97 5.37
N PHE A 228 7.01 -16.20 4.83
CA PHE A 228 8.18 -15.67 5.54
C PHE A 228 7.90 -14.37 6.34
N GLN A 229 6.64 -13.94 6.44
CA GLN A 229 6.30 -12.73 7.18
C GLN A 229 6.70 -12.87 8.66
N GLY A 230 7.47 -11.91 9.17
CA GLY A 230 7.96 -11.94 10.56
C GLY A 230 9.07 -12.98 10.83
N GLY A 231 9.55 -13.70 9.81
CA GLY A 231 10.64 -14.67 9.91
C GLY A 231 10.36 -15.82 10.88
N CYS A 232 11.41 -16.34 11.52
CA CYS A 232 11.28 -17.33 12.61
C CYS A 232 10.74 -16.75 13.93
N GLY A 233 10.18 -15.54 13.92
CA GLY A 233 9.64 -14.84 15.08
C GLY A 233 8.17 -15.20 15.36
N SER A 234 7.58 -14.59 16.40
CA SER A 234 6.23 -14.96 16.87
C SER A 234 5.07 -14.32 16.09
N VAL A 235 5.34 -13.50 15.07
CA VAL A 235 4.28 -12.86 14.28
C VAL A 235 3.80 -13.79 13.17
N GLY A 236 4.75 -14.41 12.45
CA GLY A 236 4.47 -15.28 11.30
C GLY A 236 3.60 -14.61 10.24
N ASP A 237 3.02 -15.44 9.38
CA ASP A 237 1.99 -15.07 8.42
C ASP A 237 0.56 -15.11 9.03
N SER A 238 0.48 -15.29 10.35
CA SER A 238 -0.79 -15.41 11.10
C SER A 238 -1.67 -16.58 10.65
N VAL A 239 -1.05 -17.66 10.20
CA VAL A 239 -1.66 -18.96 9.95
C VAL A 239 -0.87 -20.03 10.73
N ASP A 240 -1.57 -20.90 11.47
CA ASP A 240 -0.90 -21.82 12.40
C ASP A 240 -0.30 -23.05 11.72
N ASP A 241 -0.81 -23.43 10.54
CA ASP A 241 -0.40 -24.63 9.80
C ASP A 241 0.59 -24.36 8.66
N THR A 242 1.07 -23.13 8.53
CA THR A 242 2.17 -22.73 7.66
C THR A 242 3.48 -22.79 8.48
N PRO A 243 4.43 -23.67 8.14
CA PRO A 243 5.74 -23.68 8.77
C PRO A 243 6.42 -22.31 8.65
N ALA A 244 7.02 -21.84 9.75
CA ALA A 244 7.75 -20.58 9.75
C ALA A 244 9.04 -20.70 8.94
N GLU A 245 9.36 -19.67 8.16
CA GLU A 245 10.61 -19.55 7.43
C GLU A 245 11.22 -18.16 7.64
N SER A 246 12.54 -18.06 7.56
CA SER A 246 13.27 -16.82 7.88
C SER A 246 13.30 -15.79 6.76
N SER A 247 13.07 -16.23 5.51
CA SER A 247 13.26 -15.46 4.28
C SER A 247 12.48 -16.12 3.14
N PRO A 248 12.21 -15.42 2.03
CA PRO A 248 11.64 -16.05 0.83
C PRO A 248 12.53 -17.16 0.28
N ALA A 249 11.91 -18.21 -0.26
CA ALA A 249 12.56 -19.16 -1.16
C ALA A 249 12.66 -18.57 -2.59
N TYR A 250 13.66 -19.02 -3.33
CA TYR A 250 13.77 -18.77 -4.77
C TYR A 250 14.18 -20.08 -5.46
N GLY A 251 13.73 -20.30 -6.69
CA GLY A 251 13.88 -21.61 -7.33
C GLY A 251 12.96 -22.65 -6.71
N CYS A 252 13.45 -23.88 -6.64
CA CYS A 252 12.76 -25.03 -6.04
C CYS A 252 13.63 -25.71 -4.97
N PRO A 253 13.91 -25.04 -3.83
CA PRO A 253 14.91 -25.51 -2.88
C PRO A 253 14.36 -26.61 -1.97
N VAL A 254 14.16 -27.82 -2.51
CA VAL A 254 13.62 -28.98 -1.77
C VAL A 254 14.44 -29.26 -0.50
N GLY A 255 13.73 -29.39 0.63
CA GLY A 255 14.34 -29.68 1.92
C GLY A 255 14.91 -28.46 2.64
N ARG A 256 14.62 -27.24 2.17
CA ARG A 256 15.00 -26.00 2.85
C ARG A 256 14.33 -25.93 4.23
N ASP A 257 15.14 -25.63 5.23
CA ASP A 257 14.74 -25.46 6.63
C ASP A 257 15.61 -24.35 7.22
N SER A 258 15.05 -23.15 7.23
CA SER A 258 15.71 -21.96 7.75
C SER A 258 15.31 -21.64 9.19
N CYS A 259 14.23 -22.24 9.70
CA CYS A 259 13.78 -22.12 11.09
C CYS A 259 13.87 -23.45 11.87
N ARG A 260 15.05 -24.07 11.87
CA ARG A 260 15.35 -25.42 12.43
C ARG A 260 14.88 -25.74 13.86
N ASN A 261 14.60 -24.71 14.65
CA ASN A 261 14.11 -24.86 16.03
C ASN A 261 12.57 -24.84 16.12
N LEU A 262 11.89 -24.65 14.99
CA LEU A 262 10.44 -24.67 14.85
C LEU A 262 10.00 -25.89 14.03
N PRO A 263 8.75 -26.36 14.17
CA PRO A 263 8.25 -27.48 13.40
C PRO A 263 8.09 -27.17 11.90
N GLY A 264 8.39 -28.16 11.05
CA GLY A 264 8.17 -28.10 9.61
C GLY A 264 9.41 -27.71 8.80
N LEU A 265 9.36 -27.94 7.49
CA LEU A 265 10.32 -27.40 6.52
C LEU A 265 9.76 -26.08 5.97
N ASP A 266 10.62 -25.24 5.41
CA ASP A 266 10.19 -23.99 4.76
C ASP A 266 9.13 -24.34 3.68
N PRO A 267 8.00 -23.60 3.62
CA PRO A 267 6.83 -23.97 2.81
C PRO A 267 7.01 -23.59 1.33
N ILE A 268 8.07 -24.10 0.70
CA ILE A 268 8.51 -23.72 -0.66
C ILE A 268 7.48 -23.98 -1.77
N GLN A 269 6.47 -24.83 -1.51
CA GLN A 269 5.40 -25.12 -2.46
C GLN A 269 4.14 -24.25 -2.23
N ASN A 270 4.17 -23.37 -1.24
CA ASN A 270 3.05 -22.50 -0.94
C ASN A 270 2.97 -21.35 -1.94
N TYR A 271 1.77 -21.01 -2.39
CA TYR A 271 1.57 -19.87 -3.29
C TYR A 271 1.99 -18.52 -2.68
N MET A 272 2.13 -18.41 -1.36
CA MET A 272 2.53 -17.18 -0.66
C MET A 272 4.04 -17.08 -0.37
N ASP A 273 4.86 -18.00 -0.90
CA ASP A 273 6.33 -17.88 -0.95
C ASP A 273 6.78 -17.25 -2.30
N TYR A 274 8.08 -17.06 -2.53
CA TYR A 274 8.69 -16.51 -3.77
C TYR A 274 9.40 -17.56 -4.64
N SER A 275 9.14 -18.85 -4.39
CA SER A 275 9.60 -19.95 -5.23
C SER A 275 9.24 -19.75 -6.70
N ASP A 276 9.90 -20.47 -7.60
CA ASP A 276 9.53 -20.45 -9.02
C ASP A 276 8.11 -21.00 -9.20
N ASP A 277 7.37 -20.47 -10.19
CA ASP A 277 5.97 -20.86 -10.47
C ASP A 277 5.81 -22.40 -10.56
N ALA A 278 6.78 -23.09 -11.16
CA ALA A 278 6.75 -24.54 -11.36
C ALA A 278 6.77 -25.37 -10.06
N CYS A 279 7.03 -24.73 -8.93
CA CYS A 279 7.16 -25.36 -7.62
C CYS A 279 6.07 -24.94 -6.64
N MET A 280 5.25 -23.95 -6.99
CA MET A 280 4.09 -23.57 -6.19
C MET A 280 2.88 -24.46 -6.51
N GLU A 281 2.25 -25.04 -5.50
CA GLU A 281 1.21 -26.07 -5.66
C GLU A 281 -0.01 -25.85 -4.75
N GLU A 282 0.12 -25.18 -3.61
CA GLU A 282 -0.94 -25.19 -2.59
C GLU A 282 -1.13 -23.92 -1.74
N PHE A 283 -2.35 -23.80 -1.22
CA PHE A 283 -2.66 -23.10 0.02
C PHE A 283 -2.91 -24.11 1.12
N THR A 284 -2.54 -23.80 2.35
CA THR A 284 -2.85 -24.65 3.51
C THR A 284 -4.34 -24.56 3.88
N PRO A 285 -4.89 -25.56 4.62
CA PRO A 285 -6.22 -25.44 5.22
C PRO A 285 -6.40 -24.18 6.08
N GLY A 286 -5.39 -23.78 6.86
CA GLY A 286 -5.41 -22.57 7.67
C GLY A 286 -5.44 -21.29 6.83
N GLN A 287 -4.68 -21.23 5.72
CA GLN A 287 -4.77 -20.14 4.75
C GLN A 287 -6.18 -20.08 4.13
N THR A 288 -6.77 -21.23 3.82
CA THR A 288 -8.15 -21.32 3.32
C THR A 288 -9.17 -20.75 4.30
N GLU A 289 -9.08 -21.09 5.60
CA GLU A 289 -9.94 -20.48 6.63
C GLU A 289 -9.71 -18.96 6.70
N ARG A 290 -8.45 -18.54 6.69
CA ARG A 290 -8.07 -17.13 6.82
C ARG A 290 -8.63 -16.30 5.68
N LEU A 291 -8.39 -16.67 4.42
CA LEU A 291 -8.83 -15.91 3.26
C LEU A 291 -10.37 -15.87 3.15
N THR A 292 -11.05 -16.99 3.40
CA THR A 292 -12.53 -17.02 3.35
C THR A 292 -13.13 -16.15 4.45
N THR A 293 -12.51 -16.15 5.63
CA THR A 293 -12.94 -15.30 6.75
C THR A 293 -12.61 -13.83 6.52
N ALA A 294 -11.45 -13.50 5.98
CA ALA A 294 -11.03 -12.15 5.65
C ALA A 294 -12.00 -11.53 4.66
N ILE A 295 -12.25 -12.23 3.54
CA ILE A 295 -13.26 -11.86 2.57
C ILE A 295 -14.61 -11.63 3.27
N ALA A 296 -15.18 -12.62 3.98
CA ALA A 296 -16.49 -12.47 4.64
C ALA A 296 -16.55 -11.30 5.65
N THR A 297 -15.46 -11.05 6.36
CA THR A 297 -15.34 -9.99 7.36
C THR A 297 -15.39 -8.61 6.74
N TYR A 298 -14.57 -8.38 5.72
CA TYR A 298 -14.51 -7.08 5.05
C TYR A 298 -15.76 -6.88 4.18
N GLN A 299 -16.28 -7.95 3.56
CA GLN A 299 -17.56 -8.00 2.86
C GLN A 299 -18.78 -7.50 3.66
N ARG A 300 -18.93 -7.88 4.94
CA ARG A 300 -20.04 -7.39 5.78
C ARG A 300 -19.98 -5.89 6.05
N SER A 301 -18.77 -5.35 6.21
CA SER A 301 -18.56 -3.91 6.36
C SER A 301 -19.02 -3.15 5.10
N PHE A 302 -19.01 -3.81 3.93
CA PHE A 302 -19.42 -3.25 2.64
C PHE A 302 -20.94 -3.33 2.37
N LEU A 303 -21.62 -4.43 2.74
CA LEU A 303 -23.08 -4.56 2.55
C LEU A 303 -23.91 -3.72 3.53
N ALA A 304 -23.41 -3.53 4.76
CA ALA A 304 -24.07 -2.69 5.76
C ALA A 304 -24.23 -1.23 5.30
N ARG A 305 -23.41 -0.76 4.36
CA ARG A 305 -23.49 0.60 3.78
C ARG A 305 -24.48 0.72 2.63
N LYS A 306 -24.74 -0.37 1.88
CA LYS A 306 -25.71 -0.40 0.77
C LYS A 306 -27.15 -0.62 1.25
N ALA A 307 -27.34 -1.30 2.39
CA ALA A 307 -28.65 -1.55 3.00
C ALA A 307 -29.24 -0.32 3.73
N VAL A 308 -28.43 0.70 4.03
CA VAL A 308 -28.94 1.99 4.51
C VAL A 308 -29.44 2.79 3.31
N THR A 309 -30.69 2.54 2.93
CA THR A 309 -31.46 3.54 2.17
C THR A 309 -31.48 4.83 3.01
N PRO A 310 -31.25 6.03 2.45
CA PRO A 310 -31.12 7.25 3.25
C PRO A 310 -32.48 7.68 3.83
N SER A 311 -32.93 7.03 4.89
CA SER A 311 -33.94 7.58 5.78
C SER A 311 -33.23 8.53 6.74
N ALA A 312 -33.15 9.80 6.32
CA ALA A 312 -32.93 10.98 7.16
C ALA A 312 -32.08 10.75 8.44
N HIS A 313 -30.95 10.08 8.34
CA HIS A 313 -29.97 10.04 9.41
C HIS A 313 -29.12 11.29 9.26
N ARG A 314 -29.54 12.30 10.03
CA ARG A 314 -28.77 13.45 10.53
C ARG A 314 -27.42 13.59 9.80
N LYS A 315 -27.35 14.51 8.82
CA LYS A 315 -26.12 14.94 8.13
C LYS A 315 -24.92 14.75 9.07
N ARG A 316 -24.16 13.67 8.90
CA ARG A 316 -22.83 13.58 9.51
C ARG A 316 -22.07 14.69 8.81
N GLN A 317 -21.88 15.82 9.49
CA GLN A 317 -21.10 16.93 8.96
C GLN A 317 -19.72 16.36 8.66
N THR A 318 -19.46 16.04 7.41
CA THR A 318 -18.10 15.86 6.91
C THR A 318 -17.43 17.21 7.12
N LYS A 319 -16.49 17.28 8.07
CA LYS A 319 -15.65 18.48 8.18
C LYS A 319 -14.94 18.62 6.84
N ALA A 320 -14.83 19.85 6.33
CA ALA A 320 -14.04 20.11 5.14
C ALA A 320 -12.61 19.56 5.36
N PRO A 321 -11.95 19.02 4.31
CA PRO A 321 -10.59 18.54 4.44
C PRO A 321 -9.67 19.64 4.94
N ILE A 322 -8.74 19.27 5.81
CA ILE A 322 -7.66 20.14 6.25
C ILE A 322 -6.67 20.22 5.09
N LYS A 323 -6.47 21.41 4.54
CA LYS A 323 -5.48 21.62 3.48
C LYS A 323 -4.09 21.46 4.05
N VAL A 324 -3.22 20.75 3.34
CA VAL A 324 -1.83 20.52 3.70
C VAL A 324 -0.94 21.27 2.71
N TYR A 325 -0.13 22.19 3.21
CA TYR A 325 0.96 22.82 2.47
C TYR A 325 2.27 22.17 2.89
N PHE A 326 3.02 21.65 1.92
CA PHE A 326 4.25 20.93 2.17
C PHE A 326 5.47 21.73 1.69
N HIS A 327 6.34 22.09 2.62
CA HIS A 327 7.53 22.90 2.39
C HIS A 327 8.75 21.98 2.40
N VAL A 328 9.37 21.79 1.24
CA VAL A 328 10.59 20.99 1.11
C VAL A 328 11.81 21.88 1.28
N ILE A 329 12.48 21.77 2.43
CA ILE A 329 13.76 22.42 2.63
C ILE A 329 14.84 21.41 2.27
N SER A 330 15.75 21.81 1.38
CA SER A 330 16.88 21.00 0.96
C SER A 330 18.19 21.76 1.13
N LYS A 331 19.27 21.01 1.30
CA LYS A 331 20.63 21.54 1.42
C LYS A 331 21.14 22.14 0.12
N ASP A 332 20.89 21.44 -0.99
CA ASP A 332 21.52 21.72 -2.29
C ASP A 332 20.61 21.43 -3.50
N GLY A 333 19.31 21.19 -3.28
CA GLY A 333 18.37 20.84 -4.35
C GLY A 333 18.51 19.41 -4.88
N THR A 334 19.40 18.59 -4.34
CA THR A 334 19.53 17.17 -4.73
C THR A 334 18.65 16.27 -3.86
N PRO A 335 18.23 15.09 -4.35
CA PRO A 335 17.49 14.12 -3.53
C PRO A 335 18.24 13.72 -2.25
N ARG A 336 19.56 13.52 -2.34
CA ARG A 336 20.42 13.22 -1.16
C ARG A 336 20.55 14.40 -0.19
N GLY A 337 20.42 15.62 -0.70
CA GLY A 337 20.36 16.85 0.11
C GLY A 337 18.95 17.18 0.60
N GLY A 338 18.00 16.24 0.57
CA GLY A 338 16.66 16.42 1.10
C GLY A 338 15.63 17.02 0.15
N ASN A 339 15.92 17.10 -1.15
CA ASN A 339 14.93 17.50 -2.16
C ASN A 339 13.99 16.33 -2.50
N VAL A 340 13.02 16.08 -1.62
CA VAL A 340 12.06 14.96 -1.69
C VAL A 340 11.11 15.14 -2.88
N SER A 341 10.80 14.10 -3.66
CA SER A 341 9.91 14.19 -4.82
C SER A 341 8.44 14.47 -4.44
N ASP A 342 7.66 15.04 -5.36
CA ASP A 342 6.22 15.29 -5.15
C ASP A 342 5.47 13.98 -4.87
N SER A 343 5.85 12.89 -5.56
CA SER A 343 5.26 11.56 -5.31
C SER A 343 5.41 11.12 -3.86
N VAL A 344 6.59 11.28 -3.25
CA VAL A 344 6.79 10.90 -1.84
C VAL A 344 5.94 11.75 -0.89
N ILE A 345 5.72 13.03 -1.23
CA ILE A 345 4.87 13.94 -0.45
C ILE A 345 3.38 13.54 -0.57
N GLU A 346 2.92 13.23 -1.78
CA GLU A 346 1.58 12.71 -2.04
C GLU A 346 1.33 11.41 -1.28
N THR A 347 2.28 10.46 -1.33
CA THR A 347 2.24 9.20 -0.57
C THR A 347 2.18 9.48 0.94
N GLN A 348 2.94 10.46 1.45
CA GLN A 348 2.90 10.82 2.87
C GLN A 348 1.54 11.37 3.29
N VAL A 349 0.93 12.27 2.51
CA VAL A 349 -0.40 12.84 2.83
C VAL A 349 -1.50 11.78 2.71
N ARG A 350 -1.35 10.81 1.81
CA ARG A 350 -2.25 9.64 1.76
C ARG A 350 -2.11 8.77 3.00
N THR A 351 -0.87 8.42 3.35
CA THR A 351 -0.56 7.62 4.54
C THR A 351 -1.10 8.27 5.81
N LEU A 352 -1.07 9.60 5.88
CA LEU A 352 -1.66 10.38 6.98
C LEU A 352 -3.17 10.16 7.11
N ASN A 353 -3.93 10.03 6.03
CA ASN A 353 -5.39 9.89 6.12
C ASN A 353 -5.82 8.57 6.78
N ALA A 354 -5.05 7.49 6.64
CA ALA A 354 -5.39 6.16 7.14
C ALA A 354 -5.70 6.11 8.66
N PRO A 355 -4.84 6.60 9.57
CA PRO A 355 -5.14 6.59 11.00
C PRO A 355 -6.30 7.53 11.42
N TYR A 356 -6.65 8.53 10.61
CA TYR A 356 -7.69 9.51 10.94
C TYR A 356 -9.09 9.17 10.44
N TYR A 357 -9.23 8.09 9.67
CA TYR A 357 -10.48 7.69 9.04
C TYR A 357 -11.69 7.70 9.99
N THR A 358 -11.55 7.13 11.19
CA THR A 358 -12.65 7.01 12.16
C THR A 358 -13.00 8.33 12.86
N THR A 359 -12.13 9.34 12.76
CA THR A 359 -12.32 10.66 13.39
C THR A 359 -13.19 11.60 12.54
N GLY A 360 -13.37 11.29 11.25
CA GLY A 360 -14.03 12.16 10.28
C GLY A 360 -13.18 13.33 9.79
N LEU A 361 -11.88 13.36 10.15
CA LEU A 361 -10.90 14.27 9.57
C LEU A 361 -10.32 13.68 8.30
N THR A 362 -10.03 14.57 7.35
CA THR A 362 -9.35 14.27 6.10
C THR A 362 -8.33 15.35 5.84
N PHE A 363 -7.24 14.99 5.19
CA PHE A 363 -6.13 15.87 4.82
C PHE A 363 -5.98 15.86 3.30
N GLU A 364 -5.90 17.04 2.70
CA GLU A 364 -5.81 17.23 1.25
C GLU A 364 -4.55 18.03 0.95
N LEU A 365 -3.65 17.51 0.12
CA LEU A 365 -2.46 18.24 -0.31
C LEU A 365 -2.88 19.43 -1.18
N ALA A 366 -2.65 20.65 -0.67
CA ALA A 366 -3.08 21.90 -1.30
C ALA A 366 -1.94 22.65 -1.99
N GLY A 367 -0.68 22.32 -1.69
CA GLY A 367 0.48 22.90 -2.37
C GLY A 367 1.80 22.33 -1.88
N ILE A 368 2.81 22.38 -2.76
CA ILE A 368 4.20 22.06 -2.46
C ILE A 368 5.06 23.25 -2.87
N ASP A 369 5.98 23.66 -2.01
CA ASP A 369 7.07 24.56 -2.38
C ASP A 369 8.43 23.99 -1.93
N ARG A 370 9.48 24.52 -2.55
CA ARG A 370 10.84 23.99 -2.43
C ARG A 370 11.80 25.13 -2.16
N THR A 371 12.58 24.99 -1.10
CA THR A 371 13.57 25.97 -0.66
C THR A 371 14.94 25.31 -0.54
N VAL A 372 15.94 25.82 -1.27
CA VAL A 372 17.33 25.41 -1.11
C VAL A 372 17.98 26.32 -0.08
N ASN A 373 18.16 25.81 1.14
CA ASN A 373 18.80 26.54 2.24
C ASN A 373 19.46 25.57 3.21
N ALA A 374 20.78 25.40 3.06
CA ALA A 374 21.58 24.51 3.91
C ALA A 374 21.49 24.84 5.41
N THR A 375 21.39 26.12 5.78
CA THR A 375 21.30 26.52 7.19
C THR A 375 19.99 26.08 7.82
N LEU A 376 18.84 26.33 7.16
CA LEU A 376 17.54 25.87 7.63
C LEU A 376 17.46 24.34 7.64
N PHE A 377 17.97 23.69 6.58
CA PHE A 377 18.00 22.24 6.47
C PHE A 377 18.73 21.57 7.64
N THR A 378 19.86 22.12 8.04
CA THR A 378 20.70 21.59 9.13
C THR A 378 20.14 21.97 10.51
N LYS A 379 19.69 23.21 10.71
CA LYS A 379 19.55 23.82 12.05
C LYS A 379 18.13 24.13 12.51
N ALA A 380 17.08 23.87 11.71
CA ALA A 380 15.69 24.16 12.08
C ALA A 380 15.13 23.21 13.16
N GLY A 381 15.79 23.14 14.31
CA GLY A 381 15.38 22.37 15.48
C GLY A 381 14.33 23.08 16.34
N PRO A 382 13.69 22.36 17.28
CA PRO A 382 12.62 22.90 18.11
C PRO A 382 13.09 24.08 18.96
N GLY A 383 12.37 25.20 18.90
CA GLY A 383 12.67 26.42 19.66
C GLY A 383 13.89 27.21 19.16
N SER A 384 14.46 26.82 18.02
CA SER A 384 15.58 27.54 17.39
C SER A 384 15.07 28.77 16.63
N VAL A 385 15.94 29.78 16.49
CA VAL A 385 15.66 30.94 15.61
C VAL A 385 15.40 30.48 14.16
N TRP A 386 16.04 29.40 13.73
CA TRP A 386 15.91 28.85 12.38
C TRP A 386 14.53 28.22 12.13
N GLN A 387 13.92 27.60 13.15
CA GLN A 387 12.53 27.16 13.08
C GLN A 387 11.62 28.36 12.83
N THR A 388 11.74 29.40 13.66
CA THR A 388 10.86 30.57 13.57
C THR A 388 11.04 31.31 12.25
N GLU A 389 12.28 31.49 11.79
CA GLU A 389 12.56 32.08 10.47
C GLU A 389 11.98 31.26 9.32
N MET A 390 12.17 29.93 9.34
CA MET A 390 11.65 29.03 8.31
C MET A 390 10.11 29.08 8.25
N LYS A 391 9.44 28.94 9.38
CA LYS A 391 7.98 28.92 9.45
C LYS A 391 7.38 30.28 9.11
N ALA A 392 7.97 31.38 9.60
CA ALA A 392 7.51 32.72 9.26
C ALA A 392 7.65 33.04 7.76
N ALA A 393 8.68 32.51 7.10
CA ALA A 393 8.93 32.77 5.68
C ALA A 393 8.08 31.92 4.74
N LEU A 394 7.83 30.66 5.08
CA LEU A 394 7.27 29.67 4.15
C LEU A 394 5.79 29.36 4.41
N ARG A 395 5.30 29.58 5.63
CA ARG A 395 3.90 29.28 6.00
C ARG A 395 2.93 29.84 4.96
N THR A 396 2.06 28.96 4.49
CA THR A 396 1.02 29.26 3.51
C THR A 396 -0.36 28.89 4.05
N GLY A 397 -1.37 29.63 3.59
CA GLY A 397 -2.76 29.39 3.96
C GLY A 397 -3.20 30.07 5.25
N SER A 398 -4.33 29.60 5.75
CA SER A 398 -5.04 30.12 6.92
C SER A 398 -4.69 29.34 8.19
N VAL A 399 -5.28 29.76 9.30
CA VAL A 399 -5.17 29.07 10.61
C VAL A 399 -5.81 27.67 10.63
N SER A 400 -6.59 27.33 9.59
CA SER A 400 -7.25 26.03 9.45
C SER A 400 -6.45 25.05 8.58
N ASP A 401 -5.33 25.49 8.02
CA ASP A 401 -4.50 24.73 7.10
C ASP A 401 -3.24 24.23 7.81
N LEU A 402 -2.85 23.00 7.51
CA LEU A 402 -1.68 22.34 8.08
C LEU A 402 -0.45 22.64 7.23
N ASN A 403 0.59 23.19 7.83
CA ASN A 403 1.89 23.40 7.19
C ASN A 403 2.87 22.33 7.67
N VAL A 404 3.51 21.63 6.73
CA VAL A 404 4.48 20.55 7.00
C VAL A 404 5.81 20.91 6.37
N TYR A 405 6.90 20.81 7.12
CA TYR A 405 8.26 21.19 6.67
C TYR A 405 9.18 19.98 6.73
N SER A 406 9.83 19.60 5.63
CA SER A 406 10.87 18.57 5.63
C SER A 406 12.25 19.20 5.72
N VAL A 407 13.07 18.74 6.68
CA VAL A 407 14.45 19.21 6.92
C VAL A 407 15.39 18.03 7.19
N GLY A 408 16.69 18.28 7.37
CA GLY A 408 17.71 17.24 7.58
C GLY A 408 18.07 16.95 9.03
N PHE A 409 17.91 17.93 9.94
CA PHE A 409 18.37 17.84 11.33
C PHE A 409 19.84 17.41 11.46
N GLU A 410 20.72 17.99 10.62
CA GLU A 410 22.14 17.61 10.56
C GLU A 410 23.01 18.21 11.68
N ASP A 411 22.47 19.12 12.51
CA ASP A 411 23.20 19.65 13.68
C ASP A 411 23.38 18.55 14.74
N GLU A 412 24.52 18.54 15.45
CA GLU A 412 24.90 17.49 16.41
C GLU A 412 23.82 17.29 17.49
N ASP A 413 23.20 18.39 17.93
CA ASP A 413 22.17 18.38 18.96
C ASP A 413 20.80 17.87 18.45
N LEU A 414 20.64 17.70 17.13
CA LEU A 414 19.38 17.35 16.48
C LEU A 414 19.39 15.96 15.82
N LYS A 415 20.54 15.27 15.75
CA LYS A 415 20.72 14.00 15.01
C LYS A 415 19.75 12.86 15.38
N ASN A 416 19.15 12.91 16.57
CA ASN A 416 18.23 11.88 17.05
C ASN A 416 16.75 12.28 17.00
N ILE A 417 16.42 13.44 16.41
CA ILE A 417 15.04 13.92 16.29
C ILE A 417 14.49 13.49 14.93
N THR A 418 13.30 12.88 14.94
CA THR A 418 12.59 12.48 13.71
C THR A 418 11.57 13.53 13.24
N GLY A 419 11.13 14.39 14.16
CA GLY A 419 10.24 15.50 13.90
C GLY A 419 9.70 16.11 15.18
N TYR A 420 9.01 17.24 15.05
CA TYR A 420 8.29 17.93 16.12
C TYR A 420 7.09 18.70 15.53
N ALA A 421 6.13 19.05 16.38
CA ALA A 421 4.94 19.77 15.99
C ALA A 421 4.59 20.82 17.05
N THR A 422 3.97 21.91 16.61
CA THR A 422 3.38 22.91 17.50
C THR A 422 1.94 22.51 17.82
N TYR A 423 1.53 22.69 19.07
CA TYR A 423 0.16 22.35 19.44
C TYR A 423 -0.83 23.38 18.90
N PRO A 424 -2.04 22.98 18.49
CA PRO A 424 -3.00 23.93 17.95
C PRO A 424 -3.33 25.08 18.90
N TRP A 425 -3.40 24.86 20.21
CA TRP A 425 -3.68 25.92 21.19
C TRP A 425 -2.52 26.92 21.36
N GLU A 426 -1.30 26.57 20.94
CA GLU A 426 -0.16 27.49 20.95
C GLU A 426 -0.26 28.51 19.83
N TYR A 427 -1.09 28.27 18.80
CA TYR A 427 -1.32 29.22 17.70
C TYR A 427 -1.76 30.60 18.20
N GLU A 428 -2.60 30.66 19.25
CA GLU A 428 -3.08 31.94 19.79
C GLU A 428 -1.96 32.77 20.42
N VAL A 429 -0.90 32.11 20.90
CA VAL A 429 0.21 32.72 21.61
C VAL A 429 1.42 32.94 20.71
N ASN A 430 1.68 31.99 19.80
CA ASN A 430 2.82 32.01 18.89
C ASN A 430 2.45 31.46 17.50
N PRO A 431 1.67 32.22 16.70
CA PRO A 431 1.21 31.77 15.39
C PRO A 431 2.33 31.59 14.37
N GLN A 432 3.49 32.23 14.59
CA GLN A 432 4.65 32.17 13.68
C GLN A 432 5.34 30.81 13.72
N ASP A 433 5.18 30.06 14.81
CA ASP A 433 5.76 28.73 14.95
C ASP A 433 4.77 27.61 14.61
N ASP A 434 3.60 27.89 14.04
CA ASP A 434 2.62 26.85 13.72
C ASP A 434 3.09 25.88 12.62
N GLY A 435 2.71 24.61 12.77
CA GLY A 435 2.99 23.53 11.81
C GLY A 435 3.89 22.42 12.35
N VAL A 436 4.18 21.48 11.46
CA VAL A 436 4.89 20.23 11.73
C VAL A 436 6.21 20.21 11.00
N VAL A 437 7.31 19.89 11.68
CA VAL A 437 8.64 19.77 11.06
C VAL A 437 9.12 18.33 11.21
N LEU A 438 9.58 17.72 10.12
CA LEU A 438 9.99 16.32 10.08
C LEU A 438 11.33 16.13 9.37
N ASN A 439 12.04 15.07 9.74
CA ASN A 439 13.24 14.67 9.03
C ASN A 439 12.84 14.06 7.68
N TYR A 440 13.40 14.55 6.57
CA TYR A 440 13.06 14.07 5.24
C TYR A 440 13.32 12.55 5.06
N LEU A 441 14.27 11.98 5.80
CA LEU A 441 14.56 10.54 5.78
C LEU A 441 13.47 9.68 6.44
N THR A 442 12.46 10.30 7.06
CA THR A 442 11.32 9.60 7.68
C THR A 442 10.09 9.55 6.77
N LEU A 443 10.15 10.20 5.61
CA LEU A 443 9.12 10.11 4.58
C LEU A 443 9.18 8.75 3.86
N PRO A 444 8.09 8.33 3.17
CA PRO A 444 8.06 7.06 2.44
C PRO A 444 9.29 6.90 1.54
N GLY A 445 9.97 5.73 1.64
CA GLY A 445 11.20 5.45 0.91
C GLY A 445 12.51 5.99 1.53
N GLY A 446 12.46 6.68 2.67
CA GLY A 446 13.65 7.18 3.37
C GLY A 446 14.41 6.13 4.21
N SER A 447 15.68 6.40 4.54
CA SER A 447 16.59 5.45 5.21
C SER A 447 16.81 5.66 6.71
N PHE A 448 15.93 6.39 7.43
CA PHE A 448 16.18 6.73 8.84
C PHE A 448 16.02 5.53 9.80
N ILE A 449 17.06 5.24 10.60
CA ILE A 449 17.05 4.25 11.69
C ILE A 449 17.44 4.94 13.01
N GLY A 450 16.47 5.24 13.88
CA GLY A 450 16.73 5.85 15.20
C GLY A 450 15.46 6.38 15.90
N HIS A 451 15.40 6.26 17.24
CA HIS A 451 14.24 6.67 18.07
C HIS A 451 14.56 7.90 18.91
N ASN A 452 13.74 8.95 18.81
CA ASN A 452 13.29 9.82 19.90
C ASN A 452 12.31 10.89 19.37
N PHE A 453 11.26 11.19 20.15
CA PHE A 453 10.33 12.31 19.94
C PHE A 453 10.50 13.29 21.11
N GLY A 454 10.67 14.58 20.82
CA GLY A 454 10.75 15.64 21.84
C GLY A 454 9.42 16.39 22.00
N HIS A 455 9.04 16.71 23.24
CA HIS A 455 7.98 17.68 23.56
C HIS A 455 8.61 18.89 24.25
N TYR A 456 8.23 20.10 23.85
CA TYR A 456 8.74 21.35 24.44
C TYR A 456 7.62 22.08 25.21
N PRO A 457 7.53 21.94 26.54
CA PRO A 457 6.70 22.82 27.35
C PRO A 457 7.51 24.03 27.83
N HIS A 458 7.02 25.25 27.60
CA HIS A 458 7.65 26.51 28.02
C HIS A 458 7.73 26.75 29.55
N SER A 459 7.41 25.75 30.39
CA SER A 459 7.59 25.88 31.83
C SER A 459 8.03 24.55 32.46
N ARG A 460 9.34 24.45 32.74
CA ARG A 460 10.07 23.39 33.45
C ARG A 460 10.35 22.09 32.68
N GLY A 461 11.62 21.92 32.30
CA GLY A 461 12.32 20.63 32.23
C GLY A 461 11.83 19.60 31.20
N TRP A 462 12.77 18.88 30.58
CA TRP A 462 12.46 17.73 29.72
C TRP A 462 11.66 16.69 30.50
N SER A 463 10.41 16.41 30.10
CA SER A 463 9.69 15.22 30.56
C SER A 463 9.84 14.12 29.53
N THR A 464 10.66 13.11 29.84
CA THR A 464 10.79 11.89 29.05
C THR A 464 9.60 10.97 29.33
N GLY A 465 8.72 10.81 28.34
CA GLY A 465 7.70 9.76 28.36
C GLY A 465 8.22 8.52 27.64
N SER A 466 8.51 7.44 28.36
CA SER A 466 8.89 6.16 27.76
C SER A 466 7.65 5.49 27.15
N ALA A 467 7.57 5.46 25.82
CA ALA A 467 6.67 4.56 25.10
C ALA A 467 7.50 3.47 24.43
N SER A 468 7.51 2.29 25.03
CA SER A 468 8.16 1.09 24.51
C SER A 468 7.43 0.57 23.29
N GLY A 469 8.20 0.27 22.24
CA GLY A 469 7.79 -0.49 21.06
C GLY A 469 7.03 0.32 20.00
N ILE A 470 7.28 -0.04 18.73
CA ILE A 470 6.63 0.39 17.46
C ILE A 470 7.61 1.14 16.56
N HIS A 471 8.21 0.38 15.62
CA HIS A 471 9.05 0.83 14.51
C HIS A 471 8.21 1.06 13.23
N SER A 472 8.70 1.95 12.36
CA SER A 472 8.15 2.44 11.06
C SER A 472 7.05 3.51 11.07
N LYS A 473 6.53 3.93 12.22
CA LYS A 473 5.53 5.02 12.30
C LYS A 473 6.10 6.42 12.56
N ALA A 474 7.27 6.81 12.06
CA ALA A 474 7.81 8.13 12.43
C ALA A 474 6.92 9.29 11.94
N GLY A 475 6.55 9.33 10.65
CA GLY A 475 5.66 10.36 10.10
C GLY A 475 4.21 10.26 10.58
N ALA A 476 3.69 9.05 10.79
CA ALA A 476 2.32 8.83 11.28
C ALA A 476 2.16 9.05 12.81
N LYS A 477 3.18 8.80 13.63
CA LYS A 477 3.14 9.06 15.09
C LYS A 477 3.15 10.55 15.43
N VAL A 478 3.75 11.40 14.59
CA VAL A 478 3.70 12.86 14.77
C VAL A 478 2.25 13.35 14.79
N LEU A 479 1.36 12.65 14.09
CA LEU A 479 -0.04 13.02 13.95
C LEU A 479 -0.94 12.20 14.91
N GLU A 480 -0.70 10.90 15.11
CA GLU A 480 -1.42 10.07 16.10
C GLU A 480 -1.32 10.58 17.56
N THR A 481 -0.21 11.22 17.96
CA THR A 481 0.04 11.57 19.39
C THR A 481 -0.47 12.97 19.79
N VAL A 482 -0.76 13.86 18.83
CA VAL A 482 -1.01 15.29 19.10
C VAL A 482 -2.51 15.64 19.19
N TRP A 483 -3.42 14.74 18.80
CA TRP A 483 -4.82 15.11 18.49
C TRP A 483 -5.93 14.88 19.54
N PRO A 484 -5.75 14.30 20.75
CA PRO A 484 -6.89 14.17 21.69
C PRO A 484 -7.58 15.49 22.12
N ILE A 485 -7.12 16.67 21.67
CA ILE A 485 -7.57 17.99 22.15
C ILE A 485 -8.13 18.89 21.02
N LEU A 486 -8.58 18.36 19.87
CA LEU A 486 -9.31 19.17 18.87
C LEU A 486 -10.82 19.04 18.87
N LEU A 487 -11.37 18.40 19.89
CA LEU A 487 -12.80 18.45 20.19
C LEU A 487 -13.25 19.79 20.82
N ARG A 488 -12.36 20.77 21.07
CA ARG A 488 -12.72 22.11 21.57
C ARG A 488 -12.65 23.24 20.53
N ARG A 489 -12.69 22.95 19.23
CA ARG A 489 -12.73 23.99 18.18
C ARG A 489 -14.06 24.12 17.42
N GLN A 490 -15.12 23.45 17.89
CA GLN A 490 -16.47 23.54 17.28
C GLN A 490 -17.61 23.75 18.28
N ALA A 491 -17.33 24.17 19.52
CA ALA A 491 -18.37 24.74 20.37
C ALA A 491 -18.39 26.26 20.11
N PRO A 492 -19.48 26.85 19.58
CA PRO A 492 -19.68 28.28 19.73
C PRO A 492 -19.82 28.59 21.23
N ALA A 493 -19.40 29.80 21.61
CA ALA A 493 -19.45 30.32 22.98
C ALA A 493 -20.82 30.14 23.65
#